data_AF-A0A3S4U408-F1
#
_entry.id   AF-A0A3S4U408-F1
#
_cell.length_a   1.000
_cell.length_b   1.000
_cell.length_c   1.000
_cell.angle_alpha   90.00
_cell.angle_beta   90.00
_cell.angle_gamma   90.00
#
_symmetry.space_group_name_H-M   'P 1'
#
loop_
_entity.id
_entity.type
_entity.pdbx_description
1 polymer ?
#
loop_
_entity_poly.entity_id
_entity_poly.type
_entity_poly.pdbx_seq_one_letter_code
_entity_poly.pdbx_strand_id
1 'polypeptide(L)'
;MAETTASDGESAPEGYVVNPKWQALVDLKQYVDNKNANPLGFTARAGGEPTSIGSSLADGIDDDGTWTGPLATEESAGAKTGVESLASTFTGLSAALSNASSSAVIDKFVPKDSPEASWPN
;
A
#
# COMPACT_ATOMS: atom_id res chain seq x y z
N MET A 1 28.16 -16.72 13.49
CA MET A 1 27.94 -15.62 12.54
C MET A 1 26.43 -15.47 12.42
N ALA A 2 25.89 -14.27 12.62
CA ALA A 2 24.45 -14.07 12.49
C ALA A 2 24.09 -14.05 10.99
N GLU A 3 23.21 -14.96 10.56
CA GLU A 3 22.62 -14.91 9.23
C GLU A 3 21.65 -13.72 9.17
N THR A 4 21.87 -12.83 8.19
CA THR A 4 20.94 -11.73 7.93
C THR A 4 19.77 -12.28 7.12
N THR A 5 18.64 -12.49 7.77
CA THR A 5 17.38 -12.92 7.14
C THR A 5 16.57 -11.70 6.68
N ALA A 6 16.08 -11.73 5.44
CA ALA A 6 15.12 -10.73 4.95
C ALA A 6 13.76 -10.88 5.65
N SER A 7 12.91 -9.85 5.60
CA SER A 7 11.57 -9.90 6.23
C SER A 7 10.64 -10.98 5.68
N ASP A 8 10.95 -11.55 4.51
CA ASP A 8 10.24 -12.68 3.89
C ASP A 8 10.83 -14.05 4.25
N GLY A 9 11.83 -14.10 5.14
CA GLY A 9 12.44 -15.33 5.63
C GLY A 9 13.50 -15.94 4.71
N GLU A 10 13.83 -15.30 3.59
CA GLU A 10 14.93 -15.75 2.72
C GLU A 10 16.29 -15.31 3.27
N SER A 11 17.21 -16.26 3.38
CA SER A 11 18.59 -16.01 3.82
C SER A 11 19.46 -15.50 2.66
N ALA A 12 20.33 -14.54 2.96
CA ALA A 12 21.27 -14.03 1.98
C ALA A 12 22.31 -15.10 1.56
N PRO A 13 22.71 -15.16 0.27
CA PRO A 13 23.83 -16.00 -0.17
C PRO A 13 25.14 -15.67 0.55
N GLU A 14 26.09 -16.62 0.56
CA GLU A 14 27.42 -16.38 1.11
C GLU A 14 28.13 -15.22 0.40
N GLY A 15 28.69 -14.29 1.16
CA GLY A 15 29.31 -13.06 0.64
C GLY A 15 28.33 -11.90 0.38
N TYR A 16 27.03 -12.11 0.58
CA TYR A 16 25.99 -11.10 0.38
C TYR A 16 25.27 -10.73 1.67
N VAL A 17 24.61 -9.58 1.67
CA VAL A 17 23.66 -9.12 2.70
C VAL A 17 22.38 -8.66 2.04
N VAL A 18 21.29 -8.63 2.82
CA VAL A 18 20.06 -7.96 2.41
C VAL A 18 20.38 -6.49 2.16
N ASN A 19 20.00 -5.99 0.99
CA ASN A 19 20.14 -4.59 0.64
C ASN A 19 19.26 -3.73 1.58
N PRO A 20 19.84 -2.86 2.42
CA PRO A 20 19.07 -2.05 3.37
C PRO A 20 18.00 -1.18 2.70
N LYS A 21 18.27 -0.71 1.47
CA LYS A 21 17.33 0.11 0.70
C LYS A 21 16.17 -0.72 0.13
N TRP A 22 16.43 -1.97 -0.29
CA TRP A 22 15.36 -2.89 -0.68
C TRP A 22 14.45 -3.20 0.52
N GLN A 23 15.05 -3.50 1.67
CA GLN A 23 14.31 -3.80 2.89
C GLN A 23 13.44 -2.61 3.34
N ALA A 24 13.98 -1.39 3.30
CA ALA A 24 13.22 -0.18 3.61
C ALA A 24 12.01 0.03 2.69
N LEU A 25 12.11 -0.31 1.40
CA LEU A 25 10.97 -0.23 0.47
C LEU A 25 9.91 -1.29 0.77
N VAL A 26 10.32 -2.51 1.14
CA VAL A 26 9.40 -3.58 1.55
C VAL A 26 8.66 -3.20 2.83
N ASP A 27 9.38 -2.69 3.84
CA ASP A 27 8.80 -2.26 5.12
C ASP A 27 7.82 -1.09 4.90
N LEU A 28 8.18 -0.13 4.06
CA LEU A 28 7.31 0.99 3.71
C LEU A 28 6.06 0.51 2.95
N LYS A 29 6.21 -0.45 2.03
CA LYS A 29 5.06 -1.06 1.33
C LYS A 29 4.12 -1.73 2.33
N GLN A 30 4.66 -2.53 3.25
CA GLN A 30 3.86 -3.21 4.28
C GLN A 30 3.11 -2.20 5.16
N TYR A 31 3.77 -1.09 5.52
CA TYR A 31 3.10 -0.01 6.25
C TYR A 31 1.96 0.61 5.45
N VAL A 32 2.17 0.91 4.17
CA VAL A 32 1.13 1.48 3.27
C VAL A 32 -0.02 0.50 3.09
N ASP A 33 0.25 -0.78 2.84
CA ASP A 33 -0.78 -1.83 2.73
C ASP A 33 -1.60 -1.93 3.99
N ASN A 34 -0.95 -1.94 5.16
CA ASN A 34 -1.63 -1.95 6.44
C ASN A 34 -2.51 -0.72 6.61
N LYS A 35 -2.03 0.49 6.26
CA LYS A 35 -2.84 1.72 6.35
C LYS A 35 -4.03 1.72 5.39
N ASN A 36 -3.81 1.25 4.17
CA ASN A 36 -4.86 1.09 3.17
C ASN A 36 -5.93 0.12 3.65
N ALA A 37 -5.56 -0.99 4.29
CA ALA A 37 -6.52 -1.92 4.88
C ALA A 37 -7.15 -1.39 6.18
N ASN A 38 -6.37 -0.76 7.04
CA ASN A 38 -6.75 -0.30 8.37
C ASN A 38 -5.86 0.89 8.84
N PRO A 39 -6.42 2.09 9.12
CA PRO A 39 -7.85 2.36 9.32
C PRO A 39 -8.58 2.87 8.07
N LEU A 40 -7.89 3.10 6.95
CA LEU A 40 -8.48 3.81 5.81
C LEU A 40 -9.54 2.99 5.08
N GLY A 41 -9.43 1.66 5.11
CA GLY A 41 -10.39 0.77 4.49
C GLY A 41 -10.41 0.83 2.96
N PHE A 42 -9.35 1.35 2.32
CA PHE A 42 -9.10 1.48 0.87
C PHE A 42 -8.91 0.16 0.10
N THR A 43 -8.82 -0.97 0.80
CA THR A 43 -8.82 -2.29 0.18
C THR A 43 -10.18 -2.96 0.30
N ALA A 44 -10.66 -3.58 -0.77
CA ALA A 44 -11.90 -4.37 -0.74
C ALA A 44 -11.87 -5.41 0.40
N ARG A 45 -12.93 -5.46 1.22
CA ARG A 45 -13.09 -6.53 2.21
C ARG A 45 -13.14 -7.88 1.48
N ALA A 46 -12.31 -8.83 1.93
CA ALA A 46 -12.36 -10.19 1.40
C ALA A 46 -13.78 -10.76 1.57
N GLY A 47 -14.42 -11.14 0.45
CA GLY A 47 -15.73 -11.81 0.42
C GLY A 47 -16.97 -10.94 0.23
N GLY A 48 -16.84 -9.62 0.02
CA GLY A 48 -17.96 -8.74 -0.34
C GLY A 48 -18.09 -8.51 -1.86
N GLU A 49 -19.27 -8.08 -2.33
CA GLU A 49 -19.38 -7.53 -3.68
C GLU A 49 -18.38 -6.36 -3.85
N PRO A 50 -17.72 -6.24 -5.02
CA PRO A 50 -16.80 -5.15 -5.30
C PRO A 50 -17.56 -3.83 -5.45
N THR A 51 -18.01 -3.26 -4.34
CA THR A 51 -18.44 -1.87 -4.28
C THR A 51 -17.20 -1.00 -4.13
N SER A 52 -17.08 0.04 -4.96
CA SER A 52 -16.03 1.04 -4.74
C SER A 52 -16.25 1.66 -3.36
N ILE A 53 -15.17 1.95 -2.64
CA ILE A 53 -15.27 2.49 -1.28
C ILE A 53 -15.92 3.87 -1.28
N GLY A 54 -15.75 4.62 -2.37
CA GLY A 54 -16.51 5.83 -2.60
C GLY A 54 -18.01 5.57 -2.63
N SER A 55 -18.48 4.52 -3.31
CA SER A 55 -19.88 4.11 -3.23
C SER A 55 -20.28 3.74 -1.81
N SER A 56 -19.54 2.84 -1.13
CA SER A 56 -19.91 2.41 0.24
C SER A 56 -20.02 3.55 1.25
N LEU A 57 -19.19 4.60 1.11
CA LEU A 57 -19.21 5.76 2.00
C LEU A 57 -20.22 6.84 1.56
N ALA A 58 -20.44 7.00 0.25
CA ALA A 58 -21.38 7.97 -0.30
C ALA A 58 -22.84 7.51 -0.21
N ASP A 59 -23.10 6.21 -0.23
CA ASP A 59 -24.46 5.65 -0.11
C ASP A 59 -25.10 6.04 1.24
N GLY A 60 -24.32 6.28 2.30
CA GLY A 60 -24.83 6.77 3.58
C GLY A 60 -25.29 8.23 3.58
N ILE A 61 -24.98 9.01 2.53
CA ILE A 61 -25.36 10.42 2.40
C ILE A 61 -26.78 10.56 1.83
N ASP A 62 -27.12 9.74 0.82
CA ASP A 62 -28.45 9.68 0.20
C ASP A 62 -29.12 8.36 0.59
N ASP A 63 -29.40 8.23 1.90
CA ASP A 63 -30.06 7.06 2.48
C ASP A 63 -31.38 7.46 3.15
N ASP A 64 -32.35 6.54 3.17
CA ASP A 64 -33.67 6.76 3.78
C ASP A 64 -33.57 7.09 5.28
N GLY A 65 -32.46 6.68 5.94
CA GLY A 65 -32.15 6.97 7.33
C GLY A 65 -31.42 8.30 7.58
N THR A 66 -30.98 9.01 6.54
CA THR A 66 -30.26 10.28 6.64
C THR A 66 -31.02 11.40 5.94
N TRP A 67 -30.57 11.82 4.75
CA TRP A 67 -31.11 12.93 3.98
C TRP A 67 -31.36 12.41 2.58
N THR A 68 -32.59 12.54 2.07
CA THR A 68 -32.93 12.08 0.72
C THR A 68 -33.31 13.24 -0.18
N GLY A 69 -33.01 13.15 -1.48
CA GLY A 69 -33.46 14.09 -2.50
C GLY A 69 -32.31 14.74 -3.29
N PRO A 70 -32.61 15.64 -4.24
CA PRO A 70 -31.64 16.07 -5.26
C PRO A 70 -30.31 16.60 -4.71
N LEU A 71 -30.35 17.34 -3.60
CA LEU A 71 -29.14 17.85 -2.93
C LEU A 71 -28.32 16.73 -2.28
N ALA A 72 -28.98 15.76 -1.65
CA ALA A 72 -28.30 14.60 -1.06
C ALA A 72 -27.65 13.73 -2.14
N THR A 73 -28.33 13.53 -3.27
CA THR A 73 -27.78 12.83 -4.44
C THR A 73 -26.53 13.53 -5.00
N GLU A 74 -26.55 14.86 -5.12
CA GLU A 74 -25.40 15.64 -5.62
C GLU A 74 -24.20 15.57 -4.67
N GLU A 75 -24.43 15.76 -3.37
CA GLU A 75 -23.38 15.67 -2.34
C GLU A 75 -22.83 14.23 -2.24
N SER A 76 -23.68 13.21 -2.36
CA SER A 76 -23.27 11.80 -2.42
C SER A 76 -22.35 11.54 -3.62
N ALA A 77 -22.70 12.01 -4.82
CA ALA A 77 -21.87 11.87 -6.01
C ALA A 77 -20.52 12.61 -5.89
N GLY A 78 -20.51 13.80 -5.28
CA GLY A 78 -19.30 14.56 -4.99
C GLY A 78 -18.38 13.82 -4.01
N ALA A 79 -18.94 13.36 -2.89
CA ALA A 79 -18.22 12.59 -1.89
C ALA A 79 -17.65 11.28 -2.47
N LYS A 80 -18.43 10.56 -3.28
CA LYS A 80 -17.99 9.35 -3.99
C LYS A 80 -16.73 9.63 -4.80
N THR A 81 -16.77 10.66 -5.64
CA THR A 81 -15.64 11.04 -6.51
C THR A 81 -14.40 11.40 -5.70
N GLY A 82 -14.56 12.18 -4.63
CA GLY A 82 -13.46 12.55 -3.75
C GLY A 82 -12.81 11.35 -3.05
N VAL A 83 -13.63 10.45 -2.51
CA VAL A 83 -13.16 9.23 -1.85
C VAL A 83 -12.50 8.28 -2.84
N GLU A 84 -13.04 8.11 -4.05
CA GLU A 84 -12.44 7.27 -5.10
C GLU A 84 -11.06 7.78 -5.53
N SER A 85 -10.92 9.10 -5.68
CA SER A 85 -9.63 9.73 -6.00
C SER A 85 -8.59 9.51 -4.89
N LEU A 86 -9.02 9.64 -3.63
CA LEU A 86 -8.15 9.39 -2.48
C LEU A 86 -7.73 7.92 -2.41
N ALA A 87 -8.68 7.00 -2.55
CA ALA A 87 -8.42 5.56 -2.58
C ALA A 87 -7.43 5.21 -3.69
N SER A 88 -7.66 5.71 -4.91
CA SER A 88 -6.77 5.50 -6.07
C SER A 88 -5.33 5.95 -5.79
N THR A 89 -5.16 7.14 -5.20
CA THR A 89 -3.85 7.68 -4.83
C THR A 89 -3.10 6.76 -3.85
N PHE A 90 -3.78 6.32 -2.79
CA PHE A 90 -3.18 5.49 -1.75
C PHE A 90 -2.93 4.05 -2.19
N THR A 91 -3.83 3.46 -2.98
CA THR A 91 -3.58 2.14 -3.59
C THR A 91 -2.46 2.20 -4.62
N GLY A 92 -2.37 3.31 -5.37
CA GLY A 92 -1.31 3.56 -6.33
C GLY A 92 0.08 3.66 -5.68
N LEU A 93 0.16 4.22 -4.46
CA LEU A 93 1.42 4.25 -3.70
C LEU A 93 1.94 2.84 -3.37
N SER A 94 1.06 1.92 -2.97
CA SER A 94 1.46 0.52 -2.74
C SER A 94 2.02 -0.13 -4.01
N ALA A 95 1.37 0.11 -5.16
CA ALA A 95 1.84 -0.40 -6.45
C ALA A 95 3.20 0.21 -6.84
N ALA A 96 3.39 1.51 -6.62
CA ALA A 96 4.66 2.19 -6.87
C ALA A 96 5.80 1.63 -6.01
N LEU A 97 5.53 1.37 -4.72
CA LEU A 97 6.50 0.75 -3.81
C LEU A 97 6.82 -0.69 -4.22
N SER A 98 5.82 -1.47 -4.65
CA SER A 98 6.02 -2.81 -5.20
C SER A 98 6.99 -2.79 -6.39
N ASN A 99 6.76 -1.88 -7.34
CA ASN A 99 7.62 -1.72 -8.51
C ASN A 99 9.03 -1.28 -8.11
N ALA A 100 9.15 -0.33 -7.18
CA ALA A 100 10.44 0.16 -6.70
C ALA A 100 11.26 -0.93 -5.97
N SER A 101 10.59 -1.84 -5.26
CA SER A 101 11.21 -2.99 -4.57
C SER A 101 11.44 -4.21 -5.46
N SER A 102 11.03 -4.16 -6.74
CA SER A 102 11.23 -5.28 -7.65
C SER A 102 12.71 -5.47 -7.97
N SER A 103 13.13 -6.71 -8.23
CA SER A 103 14.51 -7.03 -8.63
C SER A 103 14.92 -6.41 -9.96
N ALA A 104 13.98 -5.87 -10.74
CA ALA A 104 14.28 -5.11 -11.95
C ALA A 104 14.76 -3.68 -11.64
N VAL A 105 14.52 -3.17 -10.42
CA VAL A 105 14.84 -1.81 -9.98
C VAL A 105 15.88 -1.80 -8.87
N ILE A 106 15.79 -2.73 -7.92
CA ILE A 106 16.74 -2.83 -6.82
C ILE A 106 16.97 -4.28 -6.41
N ASP A 107 18.24 -4.66 -6.37
CA ASP A 107 18.63 -6.00 -5.96
C ASP A 107 18.34 -6.21 -4.47
N LYS A 108 17.67 -7.34 -4.17
CA LYS A 108 17.38 -7.79 -2.81
C LYS A 108 18.66 -8.06 -2.01
N PHE A 109 19.69 -8.59 -2.67
CA PHE A 109 20.96 -8.92 -2.05
C PHE A 109 22.10 -8.16 -2.74
N VAL A 110 23.02 -7.62 -1.94
CA VAL A 110 24.22 -6.91 -2.42
C VAL A 110 25.48 -7.49 -1.76
N PRO A 111 26.65 -7.41 -2.40
CA PRO A 111 27.90 -7.87 -1.79
C PRO A 111 28.18 -7.15 -0.47
N LYS A 112 28.69 -7.86 0.53
CA LYS A 112 28.97 -7.31 1.88
C LYS A 112 29.86 -6.07 1.89
N ASP A 113 30.78 -5.99 0.93
CA ASP A 113 31.78 -4.93 0.84
C ASP A 113 31.35 -3.79 -0.13
N SER A 114 30.11 -3.83 -0.64
CA SER A 114 29.59 -2.81 -1.55
C SER A 114 29.06 -1.58 -0.79
N PRO A 115 29.08 -0.38 -1.38
CA PRO A 115 28.54 0.82 -0.73
C PRO A 115 27.03 0.70 -0.44
N GLU A 116 26.29 -0.07 -1.23
CA GLU A 116 24.87 -0.33 -1.03
C GLU A 116 24.61 -1.12 0.27
N ALA A 117 25.53 -1.98 0.69
CA ALA A 117 25.44 -2.70 1.97
C ALA A 117 25.47 -1.77 3.18
N SER A 118 26.01 -0.56 3.03
CA SER A 118 26.09 0.47 4.07
C SER A 118 25.07 1.60 3.95
N TRP A 119 24.13 1.56 2.99
CA TRP A 119 23.07 2.57 2.89
C TRP A 119 22.33 2.72 4.25
N PRO A 120 21.95 3.94 4.69
CA PRO A 120 21.95 5.22 3.98
C PRO A 120 23.24 6.03 4.06
N ASN A 121 24.32 5.44 4.60
CA ASN A 121 25.53 6.16 5.01
C ASN A 121 26.38 6.68 3.85
#